data_AF-A0A962ZF01-F1
#
_entry.id   AF-A0A962ZF01-F1
#
_cell.length_a   1.000
_cell.length_b   1.000
_cell.length_c   1.000
_cell.angle_alpha   90.00
_cell.angle_beta   90.00
_cell.angle_gamma   90.00
#
_symmetry.space_group_name_H-M   'P 1'
#
loop_
_entity.id
_entity.type
_entity.pdbx_description
1 polymer ?
#
loop_
_entity_poly.entity_id
_entity_poly.type
_entity_poly.pdbx_seq_one_letter_code
_entity_poly.pdbx_strand_id
1 'polypeptide(L)'
;MFRFLCFKLLLLCSSCLYADTPALSPAAQDALREDMAIVGDAMQQLTSAIATADWAAVAQQAIRLRYRDLATANGPALPMRWRKLDADYRERIERLAGAAKARDPVLVIYQYSRLLEGCTSCHAEFAGDTFPGFSGAGHQH
;
A
#
# COMPACT_ATOMS: atom_id res chain seq x y z
N MET A 1 46.80 5.62 -37.31
CA MET A 1 45.86 4.49 -37.08
C MET A 1 45.78 4.15 -35.59
N PHE A 2 45.46 5.13 -34.73
CA PHE A 2 45.47 4.99 -33.26
C PHE A 2 44.36 5.87 -32.70
N ARG A 3 43.12 5.38 -32.61
CA ARG A 3 42.02 6.09 -31.93
C ARG A 3 40.71 5.28 -31.78
N PHE A 4 40.76 4.00 -31.37
CA PHE A 4 39.51 3.25 -31.14
C PHE A 4 39.52 2.26 -29.96
N LEU A 5 40.47 2.37 -29.01
CA LEU A 5 40.45 1.58 -27.78
C LEU A 5 40.45 2.48 -26.54
N CYS A 6 39.27 3.00 -26.15
CA CYS A 6 39.08 3.47 -24.77
C CYS A 6 37.61 3.58 -24.31
N PHE A 7 36.62 3.18 -25.12
CA PHE A 7 35.20 3.43 -24.78
C PHE A 7 34.37 2.18 -24.43
N LYS A 8 34.99 1.00 -24.29
CA LYS A 8 34.27 -0.24 -23.95
C LYS A 8 34.42 -0.71 -22.51
N LEU A 9 35.02 0.07 -21.61
CA LEU A 9 35.37 -0.38 -20.26
C LEU A 9 34.77 0.48 -19.12
N LEU A 10 33.57 1.03 -19.30
CA LEU A 10 32.91 1.86 -18.27
C LEU A 10 31.40 1.58 -18.07
N LEU A 11 30.87 0.48 -18.61
CA LEU A 11 29.42 0.19 -18.60
C LEU A 11 29.06 -1.14 -17.89
N LEU A 12 29.79 -1.53 -16.85
CA LEU A 12 29.56 -2.80 -16.13
C LEU A 12 29.48 -2.67 -14.59
N CYS A 13 29.32 -1.47 -14.04
CA CYS A 13 29.32 -1.29 -12.58
C CYS A 13 28.24 -0.30 -12.08
N SER A 14 26.99 -0.47 -12.49
CA SER A 14 25.87 0.30 -11.93
C SER A 14 24.66 -0.52 -11.48
N SER A 15 24.77 -1.85 -11.48
CA SER A 15 23.64 -2.73 -11.13
C SER A 15 23.61 -3.17 -9.66
N CYS A 16 24.60 -2.79 -8.83
CA CYS A 16 24.67 -3.23 -7.42
C CYS A 16 24.02 -2.26 -6.42
N LEU A 17 23.27 -1.25 -6.87
CA LEU A 17 22.54 -0.32 -6.00
C LEU A 17 21.02 -0.47 -6.17
N TYR A 18 20.51 -1.70 -6.31
CA TYR A 18 19.08 -1.97 -6.20
C TYR A 18 18.77 -2.54 -4.82
N ALA A 19 18.38 -1.58 -3.96
CA ALA A 19 17.43 -1.68 -2.87
C ALA A 19 17.58 -2.91 -1.94
N ASP A 20 18.41 -2.74 -0.91
CA ASP A 20 18.07 -3.36 0.37
C ASP A 20 16.69 -2.81 0.78
N THR A 21 15.64 -3.58 0.52
CA THR A 21 14.34 -3.32 1.13
C THR A 21 14.56 -3.52 2.62
N PRO A 22 14.41 -2.49 3.48
CA PRO A 22 14.53 -2.69 4.92
C PRO A 22 13.46 -3.70 5.32
N ALA A 23 13.91 -4.92 5.64
CA ALA A 23 13.01 -5.99 5.98
C ALA A 23 12.41 -5.72 7.36
N LEU A 24 11.09 -5.78 7.45
CA LEU A 24 10.39 -5.84 8.72
C LEU A 24 10.97 -6.98 9.56
N SER A 25 11.02 -6.80 10.89
CA SER A 25 11.28 -7.96 11.76
C SER A 25 10.23 -9.05 11.51
N PRO A 26 10.53 -10.35 11.71
CA PRO A 26 9.55 -11.42 11.49
C PRO A 26 8.22 -11.17 12.23
N ALA A 27 8.31 -10.72 13.50
CA ALA A 27 7.14 -10.38 14.30
C ALA A 27 6.33 -9.19 13.72
N ALA A 28 7.00 -8.15 13.21
CA ALA A 28 6.32 -7.05 12.55
C ALA A 28 5.70 -7.46 11.21
N GLN A 29 6.32 -8.40 10.50
CA GLN A 29 5.78 -8.95 9.26
C GLN A 29 4.54 -9.82 9.51
N ASP A 30 4.55 -10.64 10.56
CA ASP A 30 3.39 -11.42 11.00
C ASP A 30 2.23 -10.51 11.41
N ALA A 31 2.51 -9.49 12.23
CA ALA A 31 1.51 -8.50 12.64
C ALA A 31 0.91 -7.77 11.43
N LEU A 32 1.73 -7.38 10.45
CA LEU A 32 1.24 -6.76 9.22
C LEU A 32 0.35 -7.72 8.41
N ARG A 33 0.71 -9.00 8.29
CA ARG A 33 -0.12 -9.98 7.57
C ARG A 33 -1.49 -10.16 8.21
N GLU A 34 -1.53 -10.28 9.54
CA GLU A 34 -2.78 -10.36 10.30
C GLU A 34 -3.65 -9.13 10.06
N ASP A 35 -3.04 -7.94 10.17
CA ASP A 35 -3.76 -6.69 9.97
C ASP A 35 -4.27 -6.54 8.53
N MET A 36 -3.48 -6.92 7.52
CA MET A 36 -3.89 -6.87 6.12
C MET A 36 -5.03 -7.84 5.80
N ALA A 37 -5.13 -8.98 6.51
CA ALA A 37 -6.28 -9.88 6.39
C ALA A 37 -7.57 -9.20 6.88
N ILE A 38 -7.49 -8.48 8.02
CA ILE A 38 -8.62 -7.71 8.57
C ILE A 38 -9.01 -6.57 7.61
N VAL A 39 -8.02 -5.84 7.09
CA VAL A 39 -8.23 -4.77 6.09
C VAL A 39 -8.91 -5.33 4.84
N GLY A 40 -8.46 -6.49 4.34
CA GLY A 40 -9.03 -7.15 3.17
C GLY A 40 -10.51 -7.53 3.34
N ASP A 41 -10.90 -8.02 4.51
CA ASP A 41 -12.30 -8.31 4.84
C ASP A 41 -13.12 -7.01 4.96
N ALA A 42 -12.61 -5.99 5.66
CA ALA A 42 -13.29 -4.70 5.80
C ALA A 42 -13.52 -4.01 4.45
N MET A 43 -12.56 -4.08 3.51
CA MET A 43 -12.71 -3.54 2.16
C MET A 43 -13.81 -4.22 1.33
N GLN A 44 -14.00 -5.54 1.50
CA GLN A 44 -15.09 -6.28 0.86
C GLN A 44 -16.45 -5.87 1.44
N GLN A 45 -16.55 -5.74 2.76
CA GLN A 45 -17.78 -5.34 3.43
C GLN A 45 -18.17 -3.89 3.11
N LEU A 46 -17.18 -3.01 2.93
CA LEU A 46 -17.40 -1.62 2.53
C LEU A 46 -18.18 -1.49 1.22
N THR A 47 -17.86 -2.28 0.21
CA THR A 47 -18.56 -2.21 -1.08
C THR A 47 -20.06 -2.42 -0.93
N SER A 48 -20.45 -3.45 -0.17
CA SER A 48 -21.87 -3.72 0.09
C SER A 48 -22.51 -2.62 0.92
N ALA A 49 -21.86 -2.17 2.00
CA ALA A 49 -22.39 -1.13 2.88
C ALA A 49 -22.61 0.20 2.13
N ILE A 50 -21.70 0.56 1.21
CA ILE A 50 -21.83 1.73 0.34
C ILE A 50 -23.03 1.56 -0.60
N ALA A 51 -23.16 0.40 -1.26
CA ALA A 51 -24.23 0.13 -2.21
C ALA A 51 -25.62 0.16 -1.57
N THR A 52 -25.73 -0.19 -0.29
CA THR A 52 -26.99 -0.17 0.48
C THR A 52 -27.17 1.09 1.32
N ALA A 53 -26.28 2.08 1.20
CA ALA A 53 -26.30 3.30 2.00
C ALA A 53 -26.29 3.06 3.53
N ASP A 54 -25.67 1.96 3.98
CA ASP A 54 -25.51 1.66 5.40
C ASP A 54 -24.33 2.44 5.98
N TRP A 55 -24.57 3.72 6.26
CA TRP A 55 -23.55 4.64 6.73
C TRP A 55 -22.94 4.26 8.09
N ALA A 56 -23.72 3.56 8.93
CA ALA A 56 -23.22 3.05 10.20
C ALA A 56 -22.21 1.91 9.95
N ALA A 57 -22.54 0.98 9.06
CA ALA A 57 -21.61 -0.06 8.63
C ALA A 57 -20.38 0.54 7.94
N VAL A 58 -20.51 1.52 7.04
CA VAL A 58 -19.36 2.19 6.41
C VAL A 58 -18.42 2.79 7.46
N ALA A 59 -18.96 3.51 8.46
CA ALA A 59 -18.16 4.08 9.54
C ALA A 59 -17.48 2.99 10.41
N GLN A 60 -18.18 1.89 10.69
CA GLN A 60 -17.63 0.75 11.43
C GLN A 60 -16.49 0.07 10.66
N GLN A 61 -16.67 -0.18 9.36
CA GLN A 61 -15.62 -0.79 8.54
C GLN A 61 -14.41 0.13 8.39
N ALA A 62 -14.61 1.45 8.30
CA ALA A 62 -13.49 2.40 8.30
C ALA A 62 -12.60 2.26 9.56
N ILE A 63 -13.17 1.95 10.73
CA ILE A 63 -12.37 1.68 11.94
C ILE A 63 -11.52 0.41 11.76
N ARG A 64 -12.07 -0.63 11.14
CA ARG A 64 -11.39 -1.91 10.87
C ARG A 64 -10.28 -1.80 9.82
N LEU A 65 -10.29 -0.75 9.00
CA LEU A 65 -9.20 -0.46 8.07
C LEU A 65 -7.91 0.02 8.77
N ARG A 66 -8.01 0.45 10.04
CA ARG A 66 -6.83 0.85 10.81
C ARG A 66 -6.03 -0.39 11.19
N TYR A 67 -4.73 -0.33 10.93
CA TYR A 67 -3.78 -1.36 11.36
C TYR A 67 -2.68 -0.80 12.26
N ARG A 68 -1.94 -1.69 12.93
CA ARG A 68 -0.89 -1.32 13.88
C ARG A 68 0.17 -0.43 13.23
N ASP A 69 0.69 0.51 14.00
CA ASP A 69 1.76 1.40 13.50
C ASP A 69 3.09 0.65 13.46
N LEU A 70 3.51 0.28 12.26
CA LEU A 70 4.77 -0.42 12.03
C LEU A 70 6.00 0.47 12.27
N ALA A 71 5.86 1.80 12.29
CA ALA A 71 6.99 2.69 12.59
C ALA A 71 7.46 2.53 14.05
N THR A 72 6.55 2.16 14.95
CA THR A 72 6.89 1.89 16.37
C THR A 72 7.48 0.49 16.60
N ALA A 73 7.19 -0.45 15.70
CA ALA A 73 7.60 -1.85 15.82
C ALA A 73 8.95 -2.17 15.14
N ASN A 74 9.50 -1.26 14.34
CA ASN A 74 10.72 -1.48 13.56
C ASN A 74 11.74 -0.36 13.76
N GLY A 75 12.93 -0.69 14.29
CA GLY A 75 14.16 -0.08 13.78
C GLY A 75 14.78 -1.05 12.78
N PRO A 76 15.49 -0.64 11.70
CA PRO A 76 15.69 0.69 11.10
C PRO A 76 14.44 1.22 10.35
N ALA A 77 14.45 2.52 10.01
CA ALA A 77 13.29 3.22 9.49
C ALA A 77 12.76 2.63 8.17
N LEU A 78 11.47 2.28 8.14
CA LEU A 78 10.73 1.92 6.91
C LEU A 78 11.02 2.91 5.78
N PRO A 79 11.08 2.50 4.50
CA PRO A 79 11.36 3.40 3.39
C PRO A 79 10.48 4.66 3.46
N MET A 80 11.04 5.83 3.14
CA MET A 80 10.29 7.09 3.13
C MET A 80 9.02 6.99 2.27
N ARG A 81 9.10 6.27 1.15
CA ARG A 81 7.97 6.04 0.26
C ARG A 81 6.88 5.20 0.93
N TRP A 82 7.24 4.14 1.65
CA TRP A 82 6.30 3.36 2.46
C TRP A 82 5.58 4.25 3.47
N ARG A 83 6.33 5.04 4.25
CA ARG A 83 5.75 5.93 5.29
C ARG A 83 4.79 6.96 4.70
N LYS A 84 5.11 7.49 3.52
CA LYS A 84 4.23 8.42 2.82
C LYS A 84 2.92 7.75 2.40
N LEU A 85 3.00 6.58 1.77
CA LEU A 85 1.81 5.83 1.36
C LEU A 85 0.95 5.41 2.56
N ASP A 86 1.58 4.99 3.67
CA ASP A 86 0.87 4.67 4.91
C ASP A 86 0.18 5.90 5.53
N ALA A 87 0.88 7.04 5.62
CA ALA A 87 0.28 8.27 6.12
C ALA A 87 -0.94 8.72 5.27
N ASP A 88 -0.78 8.70 3.94
CA ASP A 88 -1.85 9.04 3.01
C ASP A 88 -3.04 8.06 3.14
N TYR A 89 -2.78 6.76 3.35
CA TYR A 89 -3.80 5.74 3.61
C TYR A 89 -4.57 5.99 4.90
N ARG A 90 -3.86 6.21 6.02
CA ARG A 90 -4.45 6.50 7.34
C ARG A 90 -5.34 7.74 7.30
N GLU A 91 -4.89 8.80 6.62
CA GLU A 91 -5.68 10.01 6.45
C GLU A 91 -6.99 9.75 5.67
N ARG A 92 -6.94 8.93 4.62
CA ARG A 92 -8.12 8.57 3.82
C ARG A 92 -9.14 7.76 4.60
N ILE A 93 -8.70 6.90 5.51
CA ILE A 93 -9.61 6.17 6.42
C ILE A 93 -10.42 7.16 7.27
N GLU A 94 -9.76 8.17 7.84
CA GLU A 94 -10.45 9.18 8.66
C GLU A 94 -11.43 10.00 7.82
N ARG A 95 -11.04 10.35 6.58
CA ARG A 95 -11.92 11.06 5.64
C ARG A 95 -13.12 10.21 5.22
N LEU A 96 -12.95 8.91 4.98
CA LEU A 96 -14.04 7.98 4.70
C LEU A 96 -15.01 7.89 5.88
N ALA A 97 -14.49 7.72 7.10
CA ALA A 97 -15.30 7.68 8.31
C ALA A 97 -16.08 8.99 8.52
N GLY A 98 -15.45 10.13 8.25
CA GLY A 98 -16.09 11.44 8.29
C GLY A 98 -17.21 11.59 7.26
N ALA A 99 -16.96 11.18 6.01
CA ALA A 99 -17.95 11.19 4.94
C ALA A 99 -19.16 10.31 5.25
N ALA A 100 -18.93 9.12 5.83
CA ALA A 100 -19.99 8.22 6.27
C ALA A 100 -20.83 8.84 7.39
N LYS A 101 -20.20 9.46 8.40
CA LYS A 101 -20.90 10.18 9.47
C LYS A 101 -21.75 11.34 8.94
N ALA A 102 -21.23 12.05 7.93
CA ALA A 102 -21.95 13.12 7.24
C ALA A 102 -23.03 12.61 6.27
N ARG A 103 -23.10 11.29 6.02
CA ARG A 103 -24.00 10.65 5.06
C ARG A 103 -23.89 11.24 3.64
N ASP A 104 -22.67 11.59 3.24
CA ASP A 104 -22.37 12.12 1.92
C ASP A 104 -21.94 10.98 0.98
N PRO A 105 -22.85 10.46 0.13
CA PRO A 105 -22.54 9.31 -0.72
C PRO A 105 -21.45 9.62 -1.75
N VAL A 106 -21.39 10.85 -2.26
CA VAL A 106 -20.39 11.25 -3.26
C VAL A 106 -19.01 11.26 -2.62
N LEU A 107 -18.89 11.85 -1.43
CA LEU A 107 -17.62 11.88 -0.71
C LEU A 107 -17.20 10.49 -0.23
N VAL A 108 -18.14 9.63 0.20
CA VAL A 108 -17.86 8.24 0.57
C VAL A 108 -17.27 7.47 -0.62
N ILE A 109 -17.90 7.54 -1.79
CA ILE A 109 -17.42 6.85 -3.01
C ILE A 109 -16.04 7.38 -3.40
N TYR A 110 -15.84 8.69 -3.34
CA TYR A 110 -14.54 9.30 -3.63
C TYR A 110 -13.44 8.82 -2.67
N GLN A 111 -13.69 8.82 -1.35
CA GLN A 111 -12.67 8.35 -0.41
C GLN A 111 -12.40 6.85 -0.56
N TYR A 112 -13.43 6.04 -0.84
CA TYR A 112 -13.27 4.61 -1.12
C TYR A 112 -12.41 4.35 -2.36
N SER A 113 -12.63 5.07 -3.46
CA SER A 113 -11.80 4.92 -4.67
C SER A 113 -10.35 5.33 -4.42
N ARG A 114 -10.14 6.38 -3.61
CA ARG A 114 -8.79 6.81 -3.21
C ARG A 114 -8.08 5.81 -2.29
N LEU A 115 -8.82 5.06 -1.46
CA LEU A 115 -8.25 3.95 -0.69
C LEU A 115 -7.76 2.84 -1.62
N LEU A 116 -8.58 2.43 -2.60
CA LEU A 116 -8.18 1.42 -3.59
C LEU A 116 -6.90 1.81 -4.35
N GLU A 117 -6.78 3.08 -4.75
CA GLU A 117 -5.56 3.61 -5.37
C GLU A 117 -4.35 3.52 -4.43
N GLY A 118 -4.53 3.84 -3.14
CA GLY A 118 -3.47 3.71 -2.13
C GLY A 118 -3.03 2.25 -1.93
N CYS A 119 -3.99 1.32 -1.83
CA CYS A 119 -3.72 -0.11 -1.70
C CYS A 119 -2.90 -0.63 -2.89
N THR A 120 -3.35 -0.35 -4.12
CA THR A 120 -2.65 -0.81 -5.33
C THR A 120 -1.26 -0.18 -5.48
N SER A 121 -1.10 1.10 -5.12
CA SER A 121 0.20 1.77 -5.14
C SER A 121 1.20 1.17 -4.15
N CYS A 122 0.76 0.87 -2.92
CA CYS A 122 1.60 0.23 -1.91
C CYS A 122 1.93 -1.21 -2.29
N HIS A 123 0.94 -1.98 -2.74
CA HIS A 123 1.13 -3.38 -3.11
C HIS A 123 2.08 -3.54 -4.30
N ALA A 124 2.00 -2.65 -5.29
CA ALA A 124 2.88 -2.71 -6.44
C ALA A 124 4.36 -2.46 -6.11
N GLU A 125 4.65 -1.72 -5.05
CA GLU A 125 6.02 -1.40 -4.65
C GLU A 125 6.56 -2.36 -3.58
N PHE A 126 5.71 -2.83 -2.65
CA PHE A 126 6.15 -3.52 -1.44
C PHE A 126 5.58 -4.93 -1.25
N ALA A 127 4.69 -5.41 -2.13
CA ALA A 127 3.99 -6.69 -1.95
C ALA A 127 3.92 -7.54 -3.23
N GLY A 128 4.89 -7.41 -4.15
CA GLY A 128 4.94 -8.20 -5.39
C GLY A 128 4.96 -9.72 -5.15
N ASP A 129 5.65 -10.18 -4.11
CA ASP A 129 5.70 -11.62 -3.79
C ASP A 129 4.32 -12.18 -3.39
N THR A 130 3.50 -11.35 -2.74
CA THR A 130 2.13 -11.70 -2.33
C THR A 130 1.13 -11.54 -3.47
N PHE A 131 1.33 -10.54 -4.34
CA PHE A 131 0.42 -10.18 -5.43
C PHE A 131 1.16 -10.20 -6.78
N PRO A 132 1.31 -11.39 -7.41
CA PRO A 132 2.10 -11.55 -8.64
C PRO A 132 1.66 -10.68 -9.81
N GLY A 133 0.39 -10.24 -9.84
CA GLY A 133 -0.14 -9.31 -10.84
C GLY A 133 0.55 -7.95 -10.85
N PHE A 134 1.27 -7.57 -9.79
CA PHE A 134 2.05 -6.33 -9.73
C PHE A 134 3.56 -6.52 -9.99
N SER A 135 4.06 -7.75 -10.06
CA SER A 135 5.51 -8.05 -10.02
C SER A 135 6.23 -7.92 -11.37
N GLY A 136 5.65 -7.23 -12.35
CA GLY A 136 6.21 -7.06 -13.71
C GLY A 136 6.28 -8.33 -14.56
N ALA A 137 6.37 -9.52 -13.95
CA ALA A 137 6.39 -10.83 -14.60
C ALA A 137 5.03 -11.27 -15.19
N GLY A 138 3.95 -10.54 -14.90
CA GLY A 138 2.59 -10.85 -15.32
C GLY A 138 2.15 -10.30 -16.69
N HIS A 139 3.02 -9.57 -17.43
CA HIS A 139 2.70 -9.09 -18.78
C HIS A 139 3.02 -10.14 -19.86
N GLN A 140 2.31 -11.27 -19.84
CA GLN A 140 2.25 -12.21 -20.97
C GLN A 140 0.79 -12.59 -21.24
N HIS A 141 0.05 -11.67 -21.87
CA HIS A 141 -1.21 -11.98 -22.54
C HIS A 141 -1.30 -11.18 -23.83
#